data_AF-A0A940RCL3-F1
#
_entry.id   AF-A0A940RCL3-F1
#
_cell.length_a   1.000
_cell.length_b   1.000
_cell.length_c   1.000
_cell.angle_alpha   90.00
_cell.angle_beta   90.00
_cell.angle_gamma   90.00
#
_symmetry.space_group_name_H-M   'P 1'
#
loop_
_entity.id
_entity.type
_entity.pdbx_description
1 polymer ?
#
loop_
_entity_poly.entity_id
_entity_poly.type
_entity_poly.pdbx_seq_one_letter_code
_entity_poly.pdbx_strand_id
1 'polypeptide(L)'
;MIYYIDEEALQIKEKNIYTATEIATLLPLRGIGIFDEFFKSNLWSKSFLPNHSLRISYVQEAKNLIIKKAVEFIFRNPLGNLLDHLLMKISVYRWNQKTRQDKLNKQGIAISMDASRHYAKPNPAAFQKKFMETYEKKIFNLFCRYESRVKTVF
;
A
#
# COMPACT_ATOMS: atom_id res chain seq x y z
N MET A 1 -6.02 -4.43 -6.44
CA MET A 1 -5.65 -3.00 -6.48
C MET A 1 -4.15 -2.94 -6.73
N ILE A 2 -3.63 -1.96 -7.48
CA ILE A 2 -2.17 -1.85 -7.68
C ILE A 2 -1.69 -0.64 -6.87
N TYR A 3 -0.76 -0.86 -5.94
CA TYR A 3 -0.12 0.17 -5.14
C TYR A 3 1.33 0.27 -5.60
N TYR A 4 1.75 1.46 -6.04
CA TYR A 4 3.14 1.77 -6.33
C TYR A 4 3.74 2.64 -5.22
N ILE A 5 4.95 2.28 -4.79
CA ILE A 5 5.82 3.07 -3.91
C ILE A 5 7.22 3.09 -4.52
N ASP A 6 7.99 4.11 -4.22
CA ASP A 6 9.42 4.12 -4.54
C ASP A 6 10.28 3.69 -3.34
N GLU A 7 11.57 3.50 -3.62
CA GLU A 7 12.57 3.08 -2.63
C GLU A 7 12.93 4.19 -1.63
N GLU A 8 12.55 5.45 -1.90
CA GLU A 8 12.83 6.60 -1.02
C GLU A 8 11.77 6.76 0.09
N ALA A 9 10.54 6.26 -0.11
CA ALA A 9 9.46 6.35 0.86
C ALA A 9 8.74 5.00 1.09
N LEU A 10 9.49 3.99 1.54
CA LEU A 10 8.98 2.64 1.80
C LEU A 10 7.91 2.57 2.91
N GLN A 11 7.85 3.54 3.81
CA GLN A 11 6.87 3.54 4.90
C GLN A 11 5.46 3.90 4.40
N ILE A 12 4.51 3.01 4.64
CA ILE A 12 3.10 3.23 4.34
C ILE A 12 2.48 4.16 5.39
N LYS A 13 1.72 5.15 4.92
CA LYS A 13 1.11 6.19 5.77
C LYS A 13 -0.10 5.66 6.55
N GLU A 14 -0.92 4.82 5.93
CA GLU A 14 -2.17 4.32 6.54
C GLU A 14 -1.89 3.17 7.51
N LYS A 15 -1.90 3.47 8.81
CA LYS A 15 -1.61 2.50 9.86
C LYS A 15 -2.88 1.92 10.49
N ASN A 16 -3.47 0.93 9.83
CA ASN A 16 -4.68 0.25 10.30
C ASN A 16 -4.62 -1.25 9.97
N ILE A 17 -5.56 -2.03 10.52
CA ILE A 17 -5.62 -3.50 10.34
C ILE A 17 -5.75 -3.92 8.87
N TYR A 18 -6.46 -3.15 8.04
CA TYR A 18 -6.60 -3.44 6.61
C TYR A 18 -5.23 -3.39 5.91
N THR A 19 -4.54 -2.26 6.05
CA THR A 19 -3.21 -2.07 5.45
C THR A 19 -2.16 -2.98 6.08
N ALA A 20 -2.25 -3.25 7.39
CA ALA A 20 -1.40 -4.24 8.05
C ALA A 20 -1.59 -5.64 7.45
N THR A 21 -2.82 -6.01 7.11
CA THR A 21 -3.14 -7.28 6.45
C THR A 21 -2.58 -7.31 5.02
N GLU A 22 -2.72 -6.22 4.26
CA GLU A 22 -2.09 -6.12 2.94
C GLU A 22 -0.57 -6.33 3.05
N ILE A 23 0.11 -5.63 3.96
CA ILE A 23 1.55 -5.77 4.19
C ILE A 23 1.90 -7.21 4.59
N ALA A 24 1.17 -7.78 5.54
CA ALA A 24 1.42 -9.14 6.05
C ALA A 24 1.22 -10.24 5.00
N THR A 25 0.49 -9.96 3.93
CA THR A 25 0.18 -10.92 2.87
C THR A 25 0.95 -10.66 1.58
N LEU A 26 1.83 -9.65 1.56
CA LEU A 26 2.69 -9.39 0.42
C LEU A 26 3.62 -10.57 0.16
N LEU A 27 3.61 -11.04 -1.08
CA LEU A 27 4.51 -12.07 -1.57
C LEU A 27 5.62 -11.41 -2.38
N PRO A 28 6.88 -11.44 -1.90
CA PRO A 28 7.98 -10.85 -2.63
C PRO A 28 8.28 -11.70 -3.88
N LEU A 29 8.43 -11.05 -5.04
CA LEU A 29 8.71 -11.72 -6.32
C LEU A 29 10.14 -11.47 -6.83
N ARG A 30 10.72 -10.30 -6.53
CA ARG A 30 12.09 -9.92 -6.92
C ARG A 30 12.62 -8.82 -5.99
N GLY A 31 13.94 -8.76 -5.84
CA GLY A 31 14.62 -7.69 -5.09
C GLY A 31 14.44 -7.90 -3.59
N ILE A 32 15.12 -8.91 -3.04
CA ILE A 32 14.85 -9.32 -1.67
C ILE A 32 15.35 -8.30 -0.65
N GLY A 33 16.44 -7.58 -0.95
CA GLY A 33 16.94 -6.47 -0.14
C GLY A 33 15.90 -5.36 0.07
N ILE A 34 15.27 -4.86 -1.00
CA ILE A 34 14.28 -3.78 -0.87
C ILE A 34 13.02 -4.23 -0.12
N PHE A 35 12.63 -5.50 -0.26
CA PHE A 35 11.53 -6.05 0.52
C PHE A 35 11.85 -6.12 2.01
N ASP A 36 13.06 -6.52 2.39
CA ASP A 36 13.49 -6.51 3.78
C ASP A 36 13.46 -5.08 4.38
N GLU A 37 13.95 -4.10 3.63
CA GLU A 37 13.86 -2.67 4.02
C GLU A 37 12.40 -2.20 4.14
N PHE A 38 11.54 -2.58 3.20
CA PHE A 38 10.12 -2.27 3.23
C PHE A 38 9.43 -2.83 4.47
N PHE A 39 9.71 -4.07 4.84
CA PHE A 39 9.12 -4.65 6.04
C PHE A 39 9.66 -4.00 7.32
N LYS A 40 10.95 -3.63 7.35
CA LYS A 40 11.57 -2.88 8.46
C LYS A 40 10.94 -1.49 8.61
N SER A 41 10.68 -0.76 7.53
CA SER A 41 10.00 0.55 7.61
C SER A 41 8.54 0.46 8.08
N ASN A 42 7.94 -0.74 7.98
CA ASN A 42 6.54 -1.00 8.29
C ASN A 42 6.33 -1.97 9.47
N LEU A 43 7.27 -1.98 10.43
CA LEU A 43 7.17 -2.80 11.66
C LEU A 43 5.92 -2.53 12.50
N TRP A 44 5.31 -1.34 12.35
CA TRP A 44 4.03 -1.00 12.98
C TRP A 44 2.94 -2.02 12.65
N SER A 45 3.00 -2.72 11.51
CA SER A 45 2.03 -3.77 11.14
C SER A 45 1.98 -4.91 12.17
N LYS A 46 3.08 -5.19 12.88
CA LYS A 46 3.14 -6.21 13.93
C LYS A 46 2.29 -5.89 15.15
N SER A 47 1.94 -4.63 15.40
CA SER A 47 1.01 -4.29 16.49
C SER A 47 -0.40 -4.81 16.23
N PHE A 48 -0.76 -4.99 14.95
CA PHE A 48 -2.04 -5.53 14.53
C PHE A 48 -1.99 -7.06 14.33
N LEU A 49 -0.87 -7.56 13.79
CA LEU A 49 -0.69 -8.97 13.44
C LEU A 49 0.64 -9.49 14.04
N PRO A 50 0.72 -9.74 15.35
CA PRO A 50 1.97 -10.07 16.02
C PRO A 50 2.54 -11.44 15.61
N ASN A 51 1.67 -12.37 15.20
CA ASN A 51 2.04 -13.73 14.80
C ASN A 51 2.41 -13.84 13.32
N HIS A 52 2.32 -12.76 12.55
CA HIS A 52 2.76 -12.75 11.17
C HIS A 52 4.30 -12.82 11.12
N SER A 53 4.80 -13.72 10.28
CA SER A 53 6.24 -13.85 9.98
C SER A 53 6.47 -13.79 8.47
N LEU A 54 7.57 -13.14 8.10
CA LEU A 54 7.93 -12.93 6.70
C LEU A 54 8.59 -14.18 6.15
N ARG A 55 8.02 -14.73 5.07
CA ARG A 55 8.62 -15.83 4.32
C ARG A 55 9.37 -15.28 3.11
N ILE A 56 10.63 -14.91 3.36
CA ILE A 56 11.55 -14.25 2.42
C ILE A 56 12.25 -15.26 1.47
N SER A 57 12.03 -16.56 1.68
CA SER A 57 12.92 -17.66 1.30
C SER A 57 13.16 -17.91 -0.20
N TYR A 58 12.45 -17.27 -1.13
CA TYR A 58 12.43 -17.71 -2.55
C TYR A 58 12.65 -16.60 -3.58
N VAL A 59 13.30 -15.50 -3.21
CA VAL A 59 13.36 -14.32 -4.10
C VAL A 59 14.77 -14.06 -4.58
N GLN A 60 14.92 -14.05 -5.91
CA GLN A 60 16.16 -13.67 -6.56
C GLN A 60 16.38 -12.16 -6.44
N GLU A 61 17.63 -11.79 -6.23
CA GLU A 61 18.04 -10.40 -6.31
C GLU A 61 17.81 -9.80 -7.70
N ALA A 62 17.59 -8.50 -7.73
CA ALA A 62 17.47 -7.81 -8.99
C ALA A 62 18.83 -7.78 -9.71
N LYS A 63 18.92 -8.48 -10.86
CA LYS A 63 20.11 -8.38 -11.74
C LYS A 63 20.43 -6.91 -12.05
N ASN A 64 21.66 -6.50 -11.76
CA ASN A 64 22.17 -5.17 -12.05
C ASN A 64 22.72 -5.12 -13.49
N LEU A 65 21.91 -4.61 -14.41
CA LEU A 65 22.29 -4.42 -15.81
C LEU A 65 23.07 -3.11 -15.98
N ILE A 66 24.08 -3.11 -16.86
CA ILE A 66 24.89 -1.91 -17.15
C ILE A 66 24.00 -0.79 -17.73
N ILE A 67 23.04 -1.15 -18.57
CA ILE A 67 22.05 -0.22 -19.15
C ILE A 67 21.23 0.48 -18.05
N LYS A 68 20.83 -0.26 -17.00
CA LYS A 68 20.14 0.32 -15.83
C LYS A 68 20.97 1.44 -15.22
N LYS A 69 22.25 1.17 -14.94
CA LYS A 69 23.17 2.16 -14.35
C LYS A 69 23.36 3.40 -15.23
N ALA A 70 23.44 3.22 -16.54
CA ALA A 70 23.58 4.33 -17.48
C ALA A 70 22.33 5.23 -17.49
N VAL A 71 21.14 4.62 -17.52
CA VAL A 71 19.87 5.36 -17.46
C VAL A 71 19.74 6.09 -16.12
N GLU A 72 20.01 5.41 -14.99
CA GLU A 72 20.00 6.03 -13.67
C GLU A 72 20.95 7.23 -13.59
N PHE A 73 22.15 7.13 -14.16
CA PHE A 73 23.11 8.22 -14.18
C PHE A 73 22.60 9.46 -14.96
N ILE A 74 21.96 9.26 -16.10
CA ILE A 74 21.37 10.35 -16.90
C ILE A 74 20.28 11.09 -16.09
N PHE A 75 19.43 10.33 -15.39
CA PHE A 75 18.30 10.87 -14.62
C PHE A 75 18.65 11.32 -13.19
N ARG A 76 19.86 11.04 -12.69
CA ARG A 76 20.31 11.48 -11.35
C ARG A 76 20.55 13.00 -11.23
N ASN A 77 20.27 13.77 -12.26
CA ASN A 77 20.54 15.21 -12.32
C ASN A 77 19.29 16.05 -11.98
N PRO A 78 19.44 17.36 -11.67
CA PRO A 78 18.31 18.25 -11.40
C PRO A 78 17.24 18.29 -12.50
N LEU A 79 17.64 18.08 -13.76
CA LEU A 79 16.72 17.95 -14.89
C LEU A 79 15.81 16.71 -14.78
N GLY A 80 16.35 15.59 -14.28
CA GLY A 80 15.57 14.38 -14.03
C GLY A 80 14.53 14.60 -12.94
N ASN A 81 14.91 15.28 -11.85
CA ASN A 81 13.97 15.66 -10.78
C ASN A 81 12.86 16.60 -11.28
N LEU A 82 13.19 17.57 -12.15
CA LEU A 82 12.19 18.45 -12.74
C LEU A 82 11.20 17.67 -13.63
N LEU A 83 11.73 16.74 -14.43
CA LEU A 83 10.91 15.88 -15.30
C LEU A 83 9.98 14.99 -14.48
N ASP A 84 10.50 14.35 -13.42
CA ASP A 84 9.72 13.55 -12.46
C ASP A 84 8.55 14.36 -11.89
N HIS A 85 8.82 15.56 -11.37
CA HIS A 85 7.79 16.45 -10.83
C HIS A 85 6.75 16.85 -11.88
N LEU A 86 7.18 17.12 -13.11
CA LEU A 86 6.28 17.49 -14.19
C LEU A 86 5.36 16.32 -14.60
N LEU A 87 5.91 15.12 -14.76
CA LEU A 87 5.15 13.91 -15.10
C LEU A 87 4.18 13.53 -13.98
N MET A 88 4.60 13.67 -12.71
CA MET A 88 3.74 13.49 -11.54
C MET A 88 2.55 14.48 -11.61
N LYS A 89 2.80 15.78 -11.83
CA LYS A 89 1.74 16.79 -11.92
C LYS A 89 0.75 16.50 -13.05
N ILE A 90 1.24 16.11 -14.23
CA ILE A 90 0.39 15.72 -15.36
C ILE A 90 -0.48 14.51 -14.99
N SER A 91 0.11 13.50 -14.36
CA SER A 91 -0.59 12.28 -13.97
C SER A 91 -1.70 12.58 -12.95
N VAL A 92 -1.38 13.31 -11.88
CA VAL A 92 -2.34 13.75 -10.86
C VAL A 92 -3.46 14.57 -11.50
N TYR A 93 -3.12 15.52 -12.37
CA TYR A 93 -4.10 16.35 -13.04
C TYR A 93 -5.09 15.53 -13.89
N ARG A 94 -4.59 14.59 -14.70
CA ARG A 94 -5.43 13.72 -15.54
C ARG A 94 -6.33 12.82 -14.70
N TRP A 95 -5.83 12.30 -13.58
CA TRP A 95 -6.64 11.50 -12.66
C TRP A 95 -7.70 12.33 -11.95
N ASN A 96 -7.35 13.51 -11.45
CA ASN A 96 -8.30 14.43 -10.84
C ASN A 96 -9.41 14.83 -11.81
N GLN A 97 -9.10 15.03 -13.09
CA GLN A 97 -10.15 15.26 -14.10
C GLN A 97 -11.08 14.06 -14.27
N LYS A 98 -10.56 12.82 -14.31
CA LYS A 98 -11.40 11.61 -14.40
C LYS A 98 -12.31 11.45 -13.18
N THR A 99 -11.79 11.78 -12.00
CA THR A 99 -12.56 11.76 -10.75
C THR A 99 -13.64 12.84 -10.73
N ARG A 100 -13.33 14.07 -11.17
CA ARG A 100 -14.33 15.15 -11.31
C ARG A 100 -15.44 14.83 -12.31
N GLN A 101 -15.16 13.97 -13.27
CA GLN A 101 -16.14 13.51 -14.26
C GLN A 101 -16.97 12.31 -13.77
N ASP A 102 -16.85 11.93 -12.48
CA ASP A 102 -17.50 10.76 -11.85
C ASP A 102 -17.42 9.50 -12.71
N LYS A 103 -16.30 9.31 -13.41
CA LYS A 103 -16.12 8.14 -14.26
C LYS A 103 -16.09 6.90 -13.39
N LEU A 104 -17.02 6.00 -13.66
CA LEU A 104 -17.11 4.72 -12.96
C LEU A 104 -16.20 3.68 -13.63
N ASN A 105 -15.64 2.78 -12.83
CA ASN A 105 -15.01 1.58 -13.36
C ASN A 105 -16.09 0.60 -13.86
N LYS A 106 -15.66 -0.53 -14.43
CA LYS A 106 -16.57 -1.59 -14.90
C LYS A 106 -17.47 -2.17 -13.80
N GLN A 107 -17.12 -1.95 -12.52
CA GLN A 107 -17.89 -2.38 -11.35
C GLN A 107 -18.78 -1.26 -10.77
N GLY A 108 -18.91 -0.10 -11.43
CA GLY A 108 -19.75 1.00 -10.96
C GLY A 108 -19.15 1.85 -9.83
N ILE A 109 -17.85 1.71 -9.54
CA ILE A 109 -17.16 2.46 -8.48
C ILE A 109 -16.45 3.66 -9.11
N ALA A 110 -16.63 4.84 -8.51
CA ALA A 110 -15.96 6.07 -8.95
C ALA A 110 -14.44 5.89 -8.99
N ILE A 111 -13.86 6.13 -10.16
CA ILE A 111 -12.43 5.98 -10.35
C ILE A 111 -11.73 7.20 -9.77
N SER A 112 -10.95 6.97 -8.72
CA SER A 112 -10.04 7.97 -8.17
C SER A 112 -8.71 7.35 -7.80
N MET A 113 -7.67 8.16 -7.92
CA MET A 113 -6.29 7.78 -7.65
C MET A 113 -5.67 8.83 -6.76
N ASP A 114 -5.06 8.38 -5.66
CA ASP A 114 -4.20 9.17 -4.82
C ASP A 114 -2.76 8.94 -5.28
N ALA A 115 -2.15 10.00 -5.81
CA ALA A 115 -0.79 9.96 -6.33
C ALA A 115 0.00 11.17 -5.80
N SER A 116 1.23 10.88 -5.40
CA SER A 116 2.21 11.85 -4.92
C SER A 116 3.57 11.48 -5.51
N ARG A 117 4.62 12.17 -5.05
CA ARG A 117 5.97 11.96 -5.57
C ARG A 117 6.43 10.51 -5.38
N HIS A 118 6.16 9.96 -4.21
CA HIS A 118 6.72 8.67 -3.79
C HIS A 118 5.71 7.51 -3.81
N TYR A 119 4.47 7.77 -4.23
CA TYR A 119 3.47 6.71 -4.29
C TYR A 119 2.35 7.01 -5.30
N ALA A 120 1.73 5.95 -5.78
CA ALA A 120 0.60 6.01 -6.69
C ALA A 120 -0.34 4.84 -6.38
N LYS A 121 -1.55 5.14 -5.92
CA LYS A 121 -2.54 4.12 -5.52
C LYS A 121 -3.97 4.54 -5.86
N PRO A 122 -4.87 3.61 -6.16
CA PRO A 122 -6.29 3.90 -6.21
C PRO A 122 -6.76 4.42 -4.85
N ASN A 123 -7.71 5.35 -4.88
CA ASN A 123 -8.29 5.90 -3.66
C ASN A 123 -8.98 4.78 -2.87
N PRO A 124 -8.49 4.46 -1.67
CA PRO A 124 -9.01 3.33 -0.91
C PRO A 124 -10.35 3.66 -0.22
N ALA A 125 -10.80 4.92 -0.22
CA ALA A 125 -11.87 5.42 0.64
C ALA A 125 -13.15 4.59 0.59
N ALA A 126 -13.60 4.12 -0.58
CA ALA A 126 -14.84 3.35 -0.68
C ALA A 126 -14.70 1.92 -0.12
N PHE A 127 -13.60 1.23 -0.48
CA PHE A 127 -13.42 -0.18 -0.08
C PHE A 127 -12.91 -0.31 1.34
N GLN A 128 -11.89 0.46 1.70
CA GLN A 128 -11.28 0.43 3.02
C GLN A 128 -12.27 0.85 4.09
N LYS A 129 -13.08 1.90 3.87
CA LYS A 129 -14.12 2.30 4.81
C LYS A 129 -15.12 1.16 5.08
N LYS A 130 -15.67 0.57 4.02
CA LYS A 130 -16.59 -0.56 4.13
C LYS A 130 -15.96 -1.76 4.83
N PHE A 131 -14.68 -2.03 4.56
CA PHE A 131 -13.93 -3.08 5.25
C PHE A 131 -13.84 -2.79 6.76
N MET A 132 -13.42 -1.58 7.13
CA MET A 132 -13.26 -1.18 8.53
C MET A 132 -14.58 -1.25 9.30
N GLU A 133 -15.67 -0.72 8.73
CA GLU A 133 -17.01 -0.80 9.34
C GLU A 133 -17.43 -2.25 9.58
N THR A 134 -17.18 -3.13 8.59
CA THR A 134 -17.50 -4.55 8.70
C THR A 134 -16.65 -5.24 9.76
N TYR A 135 -15.36 -4.91 9.81
CA TYR A 135 -14.41 -5.46 10.77
C TYR A 135 -14.79 -5.08 12.20
N GLU A 136 -15.01 -3.80 12.46
CA GLU A 136 -15.39 -3.29 13.78
C GLU A 136 -16.69 -3.91 14.28
N LYS A 137 -17.71 -4.00 13.41
CA LYS A 137 -18.98 -4.66 13.75
C LYS A 137 -18.78 -6.13 14.14
N LYS A 138 -17.92 -6.86 13.44
CA LYS A 138 -17.64 -8.27 13.75
C LYS A 138 -16.91 -8.42 15.07
N ILE A 139 -15.92 -7.56 15.34
CA ILE A 139 -15.16 -7.55 16.59
C ILE A 139 -16.09 -7.23 17.77
N PHE A 140 -16.93 -6.19 17.64
CA PHE A 140 -17.91 -5.83 18.66
C PHE A 140 -18.86 -7.00 18.99
N ASN A 141 -19.44 -7.63 17.97
CA ASN A 141 -20.32 -8.78 18.15
C ASN A 141 -19.62 -9.95 18.86
N LEU A 142 -18.34 -10.16 18.57
CA LEU A 142 -17.54 -11.21 19.20
C LEU A 142 -17.31 -10.92 20.68
N PHE A 143 -17.00 -9.67 21.04
CA PHE A 143 -16.87 -9.25 22.44
C PHE A 143 -18.18 -9.39 23.21
N CYS A 144 -19.32 -8.92 22.65
CA CYS A 144 -20.62 -9.09 23.30
C CYS A 144 -20.96 -10.56 23.55
N ARG A 145 -20.65 -11.45 22.59
CA ARG A 145 -20.84 -12.90 22.73
C ARG A 145 -19.92 -13.51 23.78
N TYR A 146 -18.70 -13.01 23.90
CA TYR A 146 -17.76 -13.46 24.92
C TYR A 146 -18.21 -13.06 26.32
N GLU A 147 -18.58 -11.79 26.53
CA GLU A 147 -19.03 -11.29 27.82
C GLU A 147 -20.31 -11.97 28.32
N SER A 148 -21.29 -12.18 27.43
CA SER A 148 -22.52 -12.89 27.78
C SER A 148 -22.25 -14.32 28.24
N ARG A 149 -21.29 -15.03 27.61
CA ARG A 149 -20.88 -16.36 28.06
C ARG A 149 -20.21 -16.35 29.42
N VAL A 150 -19.31 -15.40 29.67
CA VAL A 150 -18.65 -15.28 30.99
C VAL A 150 -19.67 -15.01 32.09
N LYS A 151 -20.66 -14.14 31.85
CA LYS A 151 -21.73 -13.82 32.81
C LYS A 151 -22.72 -14.96 33.08
N THR A 152 -22.75 -16.00 32.25
CA THR A 152 -23.66 -17.15 32.45
C THR A 152 -22.98 -18.29 33.24
N VAL A 153 -21.67 -18.19 33.46
CA VAL A 153 -20.85 -19.22 34.12
C VAL A 153 -20.57 -18.89 35.60
N PHE A 154 -20.94 -17.68 36.05
CA PHE A 154 -20.92 -17.25 37.45
C PHE A 154 -22.33 -16.88 37.89
#